data_AF-A0A1A9WB90-F1
#
_entry.id   AF-A0A1A9WB90-F1
#
_cell.length_a   1.000
_cell.length_b   1.000
_cell.length_c   1.000
_cell.angle_alpha   90.00
_cell.angle_beta   90.00
_cell.angle_gamma   90.00
#
_symmetry.space_group_name_H-M   'P 1'
#
loop_
_entity.id
_entity.type
_entity.pdbx_description
1 polymer ?
#
loop_
_entity_poly.entity_id
_entity_poly.type
_entity_poly.pdbx_seq_one_letter_code
_entity_poly.pdbx_strand_id
1 'polypeptide(L)'
;MNCYYFFWLDIPQLNEEIKQLKKLREYYESQLKIFGLDLSELDDKTQALLNEYVELQESINLFDLRSSNLKCFYYEKKKEHIENEMLVKILKDEIEKQESEFEKDQAECALLKKFIETTNKRLVSQSAMENEKLNVESNMRILNEKLCGVKTSQYFNIDEIIRKVEELAARNKQKVK
;
A
#
# COMPACT_ATOMS: atom_id res chain seq x y z
N MET A 1 -65.60 -59.69 3.04
CA MET A 1 -65.66 -58.22 2.88
C MET A 1 -65.58 -57.61 4.27
N ASN A 2 -64.40 -57.19 4.74
CA ASN A 2 -64.21 -56.31 5.93
C ASN A 2 -62.71 -56.01 6.15
N CYS A 3 -62.03 -55.42 5.16
CA CYS A 3 -60.63 -55.01 5.30
C CYS A 3 -60.36 -53.54 4.95
N TYR A 4 -61.37 -52.74 4.62
CA TYR A 4 -61.18 -51.34 4.22
C TYR A 4 -61.54 -50.31 5.31
N TYR A 5 -62.10 -50.73 6.45
CA TYR A 5 -62.53 -49.79 7.50
C TYR A 5 -61.47 -49.53 8.59
N PHE A 6 -60.42 -50.34 8.69
CA PHE A 6 -59.39 -50.14 9.73
C PHE A 6 -58.35 -49.08 9.32
N PHE A 7 -58.07 -48.94 8.01
CA PHE A 7 -57.04 -48.02 7.52
C PHE A 7 -57.48 -46.54 7.46
N TRP A 8 -58.79 -46.26 7.52
CA TRP A 8 -59.35 -44.91 7.40
C TRP A 8 -59.57 -44.21 8.76
N LEU A 9 -59.54 -44.94 9.88
CA LEU A 9 -59.75 -44.36 11.22
C LEU A 9 -58.48 -43.73 11.81
N ASP A 10 -57.29 -44.18 11.38
CA ASP A 10 -56.01 -43.67 11.90
C ASP A 10 -55.54 -42.41 11.16
N ILE A 11 -56.03 -42.16 9.94
CA ILE A 11 -55.63 -41.00 9.10
C ILE A 11 -56.02 -39.65 9.74
N PRO A 12 -57.22 -39.47 10.33
CA PRO A 12 -57.58 -38.22 11.00
C PRO A 12 -56.78 -37.98 12.28
N GLN A 13 -56.49 -39.02 13.05
CA GLN A 13 -55.69 -38.91 14.28
C GLN A 13 -54.24 -38.57 13.96
N LEU A 14 -53.65 -39.24 12.97
CA LEU A 14 -52.31 -38.94 12.49
C LEU A 14 -52.19 -37.51 11.93
N ASN A 15 -53.21 -37.02 11.22
CA ASN A 15 -53.23 -35.64 10.74
C ASN A 15 -53.31 -34.62 11.88
N GLU A 16 -54.02 -34.93 12.96
CA GLU A 16 -54.09 -34.07 14.14
C GLU A 16 -52.76 -34.08 14.90
N GLU A 17 -52.09 -35.23 15.03
CA GLU A 17 -50.74 -35.33 15.59
C GLU A 17 -49.72 -34.54 14.76
N ILE A 18 -49.73 -34.67 13.43
CA ILE A 18 -48.87 -33.88 12.52
C ILE A 18 -49.11 -32.39 12.72
N LYS A 19 -50.37 -31.97 12.90
CA LYS A 19 -50.73 -30.57 13.12
C LYS A 19 -50.22 -30.07 14.47
N GLN A 20 -50.32 -30.88 15.52
CA GLN A 20 -49.76 -30.57 16.83
C GLN A 20 -48.24 -30.46 16.79
N LEU A 21 -47.56 -31.39 16.11
CA LEU A 21 -46.10 -31.36 15.91
C LEU A 21 -45.64 -30.14 15.12
N LYS A 22 -46.37 -29.75 14.06
CA LYS A 22 -46.08 -28.51 13.31
C LYS A 22 -46.22 -27.27 14.18
N LYS A 23 -47.29 -27.19 14.96
CA LYS A 23 -47.53 -26.06 15.88
C LYS A 23 -46.46 -26.00 16.97
N LEU A 24 -46.02 -27.16 17.46
CA LEU A 24 -44.95 -27.25 18.45
C LEU A 24 -43.60 -26.85 17.86
N ARG A 25 -43.31 -27.26 16.61
CA ARG A 25 -42.12 -26.83 15.87
C ARG A 25 -42.10 -25.31 15.69
N GLU A 26 -43.19 -24.73 15.20
CA GLU A 26 -43.32 -23.27 15.03
C GLU A 26 -43.15 -22.53 16.36
N TYR A 27 -43.68 -23.08 17.46
CA TYR A 27 -43.49 -22.53 18.79
C TYR A 27 -42.01 -22.53 19.20
N TYR A 28 -41.29 -23.64 19.05
CA TYR A 28 -39.87 -23.69 19.39
C TYR A 28 -39.01 -22.84 18.45
N GLU A 29 -39.30 -22.80 17.16
CA GLU A 29 -38.64 -21.88 16.21
C GLU A 29 -38.84 -20.42 16.61
N SER A 30 -40.05 -20.05 17.04
CA SER A 30 -40.32 -18.68 17.52
C SER A 30 -39.56 -18.36 18.81
N GLN A 31 -39.45 -19.31 19.73
CA GLN A 31 -38.66 -19.15 20.96
C GLN A 31 -37.17 -19.02 20.65
N LEU A 32 -36.64 -19.84 19.74
CA LEU A 32 -35.24 -19.75 19.30
C LEU A 32 -34.94 -18.41 18.62
N LYS A 33 -35.85 -17.91 17.78
CA LYS A 33 -35.74 -16.57 17.16
C LYS A 33 -35.69 -15.44 18.19
N ILE A 34 -36.45 -15.54 19.29
CA ILE A 34 -36.39 -14.57 20.41
C ILE A 34 -34.99 -14.55 21.04
N PHE A 35 -34.29 -15.68 21.06
CA PHE A 35 -32.91 -15.77 21.54
C PHE A 35 -31.85 -15.47 20.46
N GLY A 36 -32.25 -15.00 19.28
CA GLY A 36 -31.35 -14.67 18.17
C GLY A 36 -30.69 -15.91 17.55
N LEU A 37 -31.39 -17.04 17.55
CA LEU A 37 -31.05 -18.28 16.86
C LEU A 37 -32.07 -18.51 15.75
N ASP A 38 -31.69 -18.23 14.50
CA ASP A 38 -32.46 -18.69 13.34
C ASP A 38 -31.87 -20.02 12.87
N LEU A 39 -32.67 -21.09 12.92
CA LEU A 39 -32.26 -22.41 12.44
C LEU A 39 -31.94 -22.41 10.94
N SER A 40 -32.40 -21.40 10.20
CA SER A 40 -32.14 -21.21 8.77
C SER A 40 -30.78 -20.58 8.48
N GLU A 41 -30.11 -20.00 9.49
CA GLU A 41 -28.77 -19.40 9.38
C GLU A 41 -27.66 -20.37 9.79
N LEU A 42 -28.02 -21.55 10.28
CA LEU A 42 -27.04 -22.58 10.64
C LEU A 42 -26.44 -23.19 9.37
N ASP A 43 -25.12 -23.32 9.36
CA ASP A 43 -24.43 -24.01 8.27
C ASP A 43 -24.73 -25.53 8.30
N ASP A 44 -24.62 -26.17 7.13
CA ASP A 44 -24.95 -27.59 6.96
C ASP A 44 -24.23 -28.51 7.95
N LYS A 45 -23.01 -28.16 8.40
CA LYS A 45 -22.26 -28.97 9.37
C LYS A 45 -22.83 -28.82 10.76
N THR A 46 -23.19 -27.60 11.16
CA THR A 46 -23.86 -27.35 12.45
C THR A 46 -25.23 -28.00 12.50
N GLN A 47 -25.96 -28.01 11.38
CA GLN A 47 -27.25 -28.70 11.29
C GLN A 47 -27.11 -30.23 11.34
N ALA A 48 -26.09 -30.78 10.68
CA ALA A 48 -25.76 -32.21 10.79
C ALA A 48 -25.39 -32.61 12.22
N LEU A 49 -24.60 -31.79 12.92
CA LEU A 49 -24.23 -32.02 14.32
C LEU A 49 -25.46 -31.97 15.25
N LEU A 50 -26.40 -31.06 14.98
CA LEU A 50 -27.65 -30.96 15.75
C LEU A 50 -28.54 -32.20 15.56
N ASN A 51 -28.59 -32.74 14.34
CA ASN A 51 -29.30 -33.99 14.05
C ASN A 51 -28.64 -35.19 14.75
N GLU A 52 -27.31 -35.29 14.67
CA GLU A 52 -26.54 -36.34 15.35
C GLU A 52 -26.72 -36.27 16.87
N TYR A 53 -26.83 -35.05 17.41
CA TYR A 53 -27.13 -34.80 18.82
C TYR A 53 -28.54 -35.25 19.21
N VAL A 54 -29.56 -35.03 18.37
CA VAL A 54 -30.93 -35.51 18.60
C VAL A 54 -30.96 -37.04 18.59
N GLU A 55 -30.28 -37.68 17.64
CA GLU A 55 -30.16 -39.14 17.56
C GLU A 55 -29.44 -39.75 18.78
N LEU A 56 -28.37 -39.07 19.25
CA LEU A 56 -27.70 -39.43 20.51
C LEU A 56 -28.61 -39.23 21.72
N GLN A 57 -29.40 -38.16 21.77
CA GLN A 57 -30.32 -37.91 22.86
C GLN A 57 -31.44 -38.96 22.94
N GLU A 58 -31.97 -39.38 21.80
CA GLU A 58 -32.95 -40.48 21.70
C GLU A 58 -32.35 -41.82 22.13
N SER A 59 -31.11 -42.12 21.72
CA SER A 59 -30.46 -43.40 22.02
C SER A 59 -30.00 -43.56 23.47
N ILE A 60 -29.67 -42.47 24.16
CA ILE A 60 -29.15 -42.52 25.54
C ILE A 60 -30.28 -42.27 26.58
N ASN A 61 -31.49 -41.92 26.14
CA ASN A 61 -32.64 -41.59 27.01
C ASN A 61 -32.32 -40.49 28.06
N LEU A 62 -31.31 -39.67 27.79
CA LEU A 62 -30.87 -38.56 28.62
C LEU A 62 -31.61 -37.31 28.15
N PHE A 63 -32.88 -37.19 28.55
CA PHE A 63 -33.66 -35.95 28.38
C PHE A 63 -33.09 -34.76 29.19
N ASP A 64 -32.04 -34.97 29.98
CA ASP A 64 -31.42 -33.96 30.85
C ASP A 64 -30.02 -33.55 30.39
N LEU A 65 -29.77 -33.53 29.08
CA LEU A 65 -28.74 -32.63 28.56
C LEU A 65 -29.26 -31.20 28.73
N ARG A 66 -28.99 -30.61 29.89
CA ARG A 66 -29.44 -29.27 30.26
C ARG A 66 -29.21 -28.30 29.10
N SER A 67 -30.30 -27.71 28.60
CA SER A 67 -30.31 -26.64 27.58
C SER A 67 -29.32 -25.50 27.88
N SER A 68 -28.93 -25.34 29.16
CA SER A 68 -27.84 -24.46 29.58
C SER A 68 -26.50 -24.74 28.89
N ASN A 69 -26.14 -26.01 28.65
CA ASN A 69 -24.85 -26.37 28.07
C ASN A 69 -24.78 -26.01 26.58
N LEU A 70 -25.87 -26.26 25.84
CA LEU A 70 -25.99 -25.83 24.45
C LEU A 70 -25.97 -24.31 24.32
N LYS A 71 -26.63 -23.61 25.25
CA LYS A 71 -26.61 -22.15 25.34
C LYS A 71 -25.19 -21.63 25.58
N CYS A 72 -24.46 -22.20 26.55
CA CYS A 72 -23.06 -21.82 26.81
C CYS A 72 -22.18 -22.04 25.57
N PHE A 73 -22.26 -23.21 24.94
CA PHE A 73 -21.50 -23.52 23.73
C PHE A 73 -21.80 -22.54 22.59
N TYR A 74 -23.07 -22.23 22.33
CA TYR A 74 -23.46 -21.26 21.30
C TYR A 74 -22.88 -19.86 21.58
N TYR A 75 -22.98 -19.36 22.81
CA TYR A 75 -22.44 -18.03 23.15
C TYR A 75 -20.92 -17.99 23.13
N GLU A 76 -20.23 -19.06 23.54
CA GLU A 76 -18.77 -19.17 23.39
C GLU A 76 -18.36 -19.15 21.93
N LYS A 77 -19.04 -19.92 21.07
CA LYS A 77 -18.76 -19.94 19.63
C LYS A 77 -19.08 -18.62 18.94
N LYS A 78 -20.18 -17.97 19.32
CA LYS A 78 -20.55 -16.64 18.82
C LYS A 78 -19.54 -15.58 19.25
N LYS A 79 -19.06 -15.65 20.49
CA LYS A 79 -17.99 -14.78 20.99
C LYS A 79 -16.70 -14.99 20.21
N GLU A 80 -16.26 -16.23 20.04
CA GLU A 80 -15.06 -16.59 19.27
C GLU A 80 -15.15 -16.09 17.83
N HIS A 81 -16.32 -16.22 17.20
CA HIS A 81 -16.54 -15.70 15.84
C HIS A 81 -16.38 -14.18 15.77
N ILE A 82 -17.01 -13.42 16.68
CA ILE A 82 -16.91 -11.96 16.74
C ILE A 82 -15.45 -11.52 17.01
N GLU A 83 -14.75 -12.20 17.93
CA GLU A 83 -13.35 -11.92 18.23
C GLU A 83 -12.46 -12.17 17.00
N ASN A 84 -12.71 -13.25 16.25
CA ASN A 84 -11.99 -13.57 15.03
C ASN A 84 -12.26 -12.55 13.91
N GLU A 85 -13.51 -12.12 13.72
CA GLU A 85 -13.85 -11.07 12.75
C GLU A 85 -13.14 -9.75 13.07
N MET A 86 -13.11 -9.37 14.35
CA MET A 86 -12.40 -8.19 14.81
C MET A 86 -10.89 -8.33 14.57
N LEU A 87 -10.30 -9.48 14.89
CA LEU A 87 -8.88 -9.74 14.68
C LEU A 87 -8.50 -9.67 13.20
N VAL A 88 -9.31 -10.29 12.32
CA VAL A 88 -9.11 -10.23 10.86
C VAL A 88 -9.15 -8.80 10.36
N LYS A 89 -10.07 -7.97 10.87
CA LYS A 89 -10.14 -6.55 10.50
C LYS A 89 -8.89 -5.79 10.93
N ILE A 90 -8.45 -5.95 12.18
CA ILE A 90 -7.24 -5.31 12.69
C ILE A 90 -6.02 -5.70 11.86
N LEU A 91 -5.88 -6.98 11.53
CA LEU A 91 -4.76 -7.46 10.71
C LEU A 91 -4.80 -6.89 9.30
N LYS A 92 -5.97 -6.74 8.69
CA LYS A 92 -6.10 -6.08 7.38
C LYS A 92 -5.71 -4.61 7.44
N ASP A 93 -6.20 -3.87 8.43
CA ASP A 93 -5.85 -2.45 8.60
C ASP A 93 -4.33 -2.26 8.81
N GLU A 94 -3.69 -3.18 9.54
CA GLU A 94 -2.23 -3.17 9.75
C GLU A 94 -1.45 -3.51 8.46
N ILE A 95 -1.94 -4.45 7.65
CA ILE A 95 -1.34 -4.75 6.33
C ILE A 95 -1.40 -3.52 5.43
N GLU A 96 -2.56 -2.87 5.32
CA GLU A 96 -2.73 -1.67 4.49
C GLU A 96 -1.79 -0.53 4.94
N LYS A 97 -1.61 -0.37 6.26
CA LYS A 97 -0.69 0.60 6.83
C LYS A 97 0.77 0.27 6.46
N GLN A 98 1.19 -0.98 6.61
CA GLN A 98 2.54 -1.42 6.28
C GLN A 98 2.84 -1.28 4.78
N GLU A 99 1.87 -1.59 3.91
CA GLU A 99 1.99 -1.39 2.47
C GLU A 99 2.19 0.10 2.13
N SER A 100 1.43 1.01 2.76
CA SER A 100 1.60 2.45 2.56
C SER A 100 2.96 2.98 3.04
N GLU A 101 3.47 2.47 4.16
CA GLU A 101 4.81 2.82 4.65
C GLU A 101 5.90 2.29 3.70
N PHE A 102 5.75 1.05 3.22
CA PHE A 102 6.67 0.46 2.26
C PHE A 102 6.75 1.24 0.94
N GLU A 103 5.60 1.70 0.41
CA GLU A 103 5.58 2.53 -0.81
C GLU A 103 6.33 3.86 -0.61
N LYS A 104 6.19 4.50 0.56
CA LYS A 104 6.92 5.73 0.88
C LYS A 104 8.42 5.49 0.96
N ASP A 105 8.84 4.44 1.65
CA ASP A 105 10.25 4.07 1.79
C ASP A 105 10.86 3.71 0.42
N GLN A 106 10.10 3.04 -0.44
CA GLN A 106 10.52 2.74 -1.80
C GLN A 106 10.72 4.01 -2.63
N ALA A 107 9.80 4.98 -2.51
CA ALA A 107 9.92 6.27 -3.19
C ALA A 107 11.14 7.06 -2.69
N GLU A 108 11.39 7.08 -1.37
CA GLU A 108 12.56 7.70 -0.78
C GLU A 108 13.86 7.04 -1.25
N CYS A 109 13.94 5.70 -1.23
CA CYS A 109 15.08 4.96 -1.76
C CYS A 109 15.36 5.29 -3.24
N ALA A 110 14.30 5.43 -4.05
CA ALA A 110 14.44 5.84 -5.45
C ALA A 110 15.00 7.27 -5.59
N LEU A 111 14.60 8.19 -4.71
CA LEU A 111 15.14 9.55 -4.65
C LEU A 111 16.62 9.55 -4.22
N LEU A 112 16.97 8.83 -3.15
CA LEU A 112 18.36 8.70 -2.71
C LEU A 112 19.23 8.09 -3.81
N LYS A 113 18.75 7.08 -4.52
CA LYS A 113 19.49 6.48 -5.63
C LYS A 113 19.76 7.49 -6.75
N LYS A 114 18.76 8.27 -7.16
CA LYS A 114 18.94 9.36 -8.15
C LYS A 114 19.91 10.42 -7.64
N PHE A 115 19.85 10.76 -6.36
CA PHE A 115 20.76 11.72 -5.74
C PHE A 115 22.20 11.21 -5.78
N ILE A 116 22.43 9.95 -5.41
CA ILE A 116 23.76 9.31 -5.46
C ILE A 116 24.27 9.26 -6.89
N GLU A 117 23.45 8.84 -7.86
CA GLU A 117 23.85 8.82 -9.28
C GLU A 117 24.24 10.21 -9.79
N THR A 118 23.48 11.25 -9.42
CA THR A 118 23.77 12.64 -9.78
C THR A 118 25.06 13.14 -9.12
N THR A 119 25.24 12.81 -7.85
CA THR A 119 26.43 13.20 -7.08
C THR A 119 27.66 12.50 -7.62
N ASN A 120 27.60 11.20 -7.88
CA ASN A 120 28.71 10.44 -8.45
C ASN A 120 29.12 10.94 -9.84
N LYS A 121 28.18 11.38 -10.68
CA LYS A 121 28.50 12.02 -11.98
C LYS A 121 29.27 13.34 -11.83
N ARG A 122 29.05 14.06 -10.73
CA ARG A 122 29.71 15.34 -10.43
C ARG A 122 30.93 15.17 -9.53
N LEU A 123 31.15 13.97 -8.99
CA LEU A 123 32.24 13.69 -8.08
C LEU A 123 33.54 13.63 -8.88
N VAL A 124 34.30 14.72 -8.86
CA VAL A 124 35.67 14.74 -9.35
C VAL A 124 36.57 14.33 -8.18
N SER A 125 37.51 13.42 -8.40
CA SER A 125 38.43 13.03 -7.33
C SER A 125 39.25 14.24 -6.88
N GLN A 126 39.53 14.34 -5.59
CA GLN A 126 40.32 15.45 -5.05
C GLN A 126 41.68 15.56 -5.78
N SER A 127 42.30 14.44 -6.13
CA SER A 127 43.52 14.39 -6.92
C SER A 127 43.38 14.94 -8.34
N ALA A 128 42.25 14.69 -9.02
CA ALA A 128 41.98 15.21 -10.36
C ALA A 128 41.77 16.73 -10.32
N MET A 129 41.09 17.23 -9.28
CA MET A 129 40.88 18.65 -9.05
C MET A 129 42.20 19.38 -8.69
N GLU A 130 43.06 18.75 -7.87
CA GLU A 130 44.40 19.27 -7.53
C GLU A 130 45.29 19.35 -8.78
N ASN A 131 45.25 18.33 -9.63
CA ASN A 131 45.99 18.31 -10.90
C ASN A 131 45.49 19.37 -11.88
N GLU A 132 44.18 19.55 -12.01
CA GLU A 132 43.59 20.58 -12.86
C GLU A 132 43.98 21.98 -12.38
N LYS A 133 43.95 22.21 -11.06
CA LYS A 133 44.43 23.45 -10.44
C LYS A 133 45.91 23.72 -10.77
N LEU A 134 46.80 22.74 -10.58
CA LEU A 134 48.22 22.89 -10.91
C LEU A 134 48.43 23.19 -12.40
N ASN A 135 47.65 22.54 -13.26
CA ASN A 135 47.72 22.76 -14.71
C ASN A 135 47.26 24.18 -15.10
N VAL A 136 46.19 24.67 -14.49
CA VAL A 136 45.71 26.05 -14.66
C VAL A 136 46.74 27.05 -14.14
N GLU A 137 47.32 26.84 -12.96
CA GLU A 137 48.36 27.71 -12.38
C GLU A 137 49.61 27.76 -13.28
N SER A 138 50.03 26.61 -13.82
CA SER A 138 51.13 26.51 -14.79
C SER A 138 50.83 27.29 -16.08
N ASN A 139 49.66 27.06 -16.67
CA ASN A 139 49.23 27.77 -17.88
C ASN A 139 49.13 29.29 -17.65
N MET A 140 48.64 29.69 -16.48
CA MET A 140 48.54 31.10 -16.09
C MET A 140 49.93 31.73 -15.95
N ARG A 141 50.89 31.01 -15.38
CA ARG A 141 52.29 31.45 -15.31
C ARG A 141 52.90 31.60 -16.71
N ILE A 142 52.70 30.62 -17.59
CA ILE A 142 53.18 30.67 -18.99
C ILE A 142 52.54 31.84 -19.76
N LEU A 143 51.23 32.06 -19.61
CA LEU A 143 50.53 33.18 -20.22
C LEU A 143 51.05 34.52 -19.71
N ASN A 144 51.31 34.63 -18.41
CA ASN A 144 51.83 35.85 -17.81
C ASN A 144 53.28 36.12 -18.23
N GLU A 145 54.12 35.09 -18.32
CA GLU A 145 55.47 35.20 -18.89
C GLU A 145 55.44 35.62 -20.36
N LYS A 146 54.52 35.05 -21.15
CA LYS A 146 54.29 35.49 -22.54
C LYS A 146 53.82 36.92 -22.60
N LEU A 147 52.92 37.35 -21.72
CA LEU A 147 52.43 38.73 -21.66
C LEU A 147 53.55 39.71 -21.29
N CYS A 148 54.39 39.37 -20.31
CA CYS A 148 55.57 40.16 -19.95
C CYS A 148 56.65 40.14 -21.05
N GLY A 149 56.77 39.03 -21.78
CA GLY A 149 57.71 38.85 -22.89
C GLY A 149 57.24 39.49 -24.20
N VAL A 150 55.94 39.75 -24.34
CA VAL A 150 55.40 40.67 -25.34
C VAL A 150 55.89 42.04 -24.95
N LYS A 151 57.01 42.46 -25.56
CA LYS A 151 57.38 43.85 -25.65
C LYS A 151 56.27 44.55 -26.44
N THR A 152 55.19 44.97 -25.78
CA THR A 152 54.37 46.07 -26.29
C THR A 152 55.37 47.16 -26.58
N SER A 153 55.61 47.41 -27.87
CA SER A 153 56.73 48.25 -28.27
C SER A 153 56.54 49.59 -27.56
N GLN A 154 57.44 49.92 -26.64
CA GLN A 154 57.53 51.25 -26.04
C GLN A 154 57.93 52.33 -27.08
N TYR A 155 57.79 52.02 -28.37
CA TYR A 155 58.20 52.83 -29.51
C TYR A 155 57.11 52.94 -30.58
N PHE A 156 55.83 52.83 -30.23
CA PHE A 156 54.81 53.54 -31.00
C PHE A 156 54.87 55.01 -30.58
N ASN A 157 55.76 55.78 -31.20
CA ASN A 157 55.81 57.23 -31.02
C ASN A 157 54.60 57.84 -31.74
N ILE A 158 53.47 57.85 -31.05
CA ILE A 158 52.19 58.38 -31.53
C ILE A 158 52.37 59.84 -31.97
N ASP A 159 53.19 60.62 -31.29
CA ASP A 159 53.47 62.02 -31.63
C ASP A 159 54.17 62.16 -32.98
N GLU A 160 55.10 61.26 -33.32
CA GLU A 160 55.75 61.26 -34.62
C GLU A 160 54.81 60.85 -35.77
N ILE A 161 53.84 59.97 -35.48
CA ILE A 161 52.77 59.62 -36.43
C ILE A 161 51.81 60.80 -36.61
N ILE A 162 51.38 61.44 -35.52
CA ILE A 162 50.52 62.64 -35.56
C ILE A 162 51.20 63.73 -36.40
N ARG A 163 52.47 64.03 -36.13
CA ARG A 163 53.24 65.02 -36.89
C ARG A 163 53.29 64.68 -38.39
N LYS A 164 53.59 63.43 -38.76
CA LYS A 164 53.62 63.02 -40.18
C LYS A 164 52.25 63.11 -40.85
N VAL A 165 51.17 62.82 -40.13
CA VAL A 165 49.79 62.96 -40.62
C VAL A 165 49.42 64.43 -40.81
N GLU A 166 49.80 65.31 -39.89
CA GLU A 166 49.61 66.76 -40.02
C GLU A 166 50.40 67.35 -41.20
N GLU A 167 51.66 66.95 -41.37
CA GLU A 167 52.47 67.33 -42.52
C GLU A 167 51.86 66.87 -43.85
N LEU A 168 51.32 65.65 -43.90
CA LEU A 168 50.60 65.13 -45.07
C LEU A 168 49.29 65.90 -45.33
N ALA A 169 48.54 66.23 -44.28
CA ALA A 169 47.31 67.02 -44.40
C ALA A 169 47.61 68.44 -44.89
N ALA A 170 48.70 69.06 -44.43
CA ALA A 170 49.15 70.36 -44.89
C ALA A 170 49.62 70.33 -46.35
N ARG A 171 50.41 69.32 -46.75
CA ARG A 171 50.82 69.11 -48.15
C ARG A 171 49.64 68.86 -49.08
N ASN A 172 48.63 68.11 -48.64
CA ASN A 172 47.42 67.88 -49.44
C ASN A 172 46.56 69.14 -49.57
N LYS A 173 46.49 70.01 -48.55
CA LYS A 173 45.80 71.31 -48.65
C LYS A 173 46.48 72.29 -49.63
N GLN A 174 47.80 72.19 -49.82
CA GLN A 174 48.53 73.01 -50.78
C GLN A 174 48.39 72.52 -52.24
N LYS A 175 48.03 71.25 -52.47
CA LYS A 175 47.82 70.70 -53.82
C LYS A 175 46.38 70.89 -54.37
N VAL A 176 45.48 71.45 -53.56
CA VAL A 176 44.07 71.71 -53.92
C VAL A 176 43.81 73.22 -54.14
N LYS A 177 44.85 74.00 -54.42
CA LYS A 177 44.75 75.39 -54.88
C LYS A 177 45.21 75.52 -56.32
#